data_AF-A0A6J0M1U9-F1
#
_entry.id   AF-A0A6J0M1U9-F1
#
_cell.length_a   1.000
_cell.length_b   1.000
_cell.length_c   1.000
_cell.angle_alpha   90.00
_cell.angle_beta   90.00
_cell.angle_gamma   90.00
#
_symmetry.space_group_name_H-M   'P 1'
#
loop_
_entity.id
_entity.type
_entity.pdbx_description
1 polymer ?
#
loop_
_entity_poly.entity_id
_entity_poly.type
_entity_poly.pdbx_seq_one_letter_code
_entity_poly.pdbx_strand_id
1 'polypeptide(L)'
;MSRFQPLDYDTLDISGENYLRWAINISVILKTEGLSECIIKNDHGTENEKYMALTVMHHHLNKELRNQYQDIQSPRCLWTELKSRYTKVLLPKVRHEWMSLRFRDFGSVEEYNYALSKAAHTLILCGEKLTEEELLEKVFSTADPRDLTLQLTYRDKGFTTYNDLFLYLSQNEQMNQIKDEMSGYEADSDENDDEESMGATSKVTDGVAGLTIV
;
A
#
# COMPACT_ATOMS: atom_id res chain seq x y z
N MET A 1 3.40 32.96 -22.25
CA MET A 1 3.43 31.48 -22.15
C MET A 1 4.31 31.13 -20.96
N SER A 2 3.75 30.46 -19.96
CA SER A 2 4.50 29.99 -18.79
C SER A 2 5.58 29.00 -19.26
N ARG A 3 6.86 29.35 -19.12
CA ARG A 3 7.95 28.36 -19.20
C ARG A 3 7.85 27.52 -17.94
N PHE A 4 7.32 26.29 -18.07
CA PHE A 4 7.56 25.28 -17.04
C PHE A 4 9.07 25.20 -16.83
N GLN A 5 9.52 25.36 -15.58
CA GLN A 5 10.92 25.09 -15.25
C GLN A 5 11.24 23.65 -15.66
N PRO A 6 12.45 23.38 -16.18
CA PRO A 6 12.87 22.00 -16.45
C PRO A 6 12.72 21.22 -15.15
N LEU A 7 11.89 20.17 -15.15
CA LEU A 7 11.78 19.30 -13.99
C LEU A 7 13.09 18.53 -13.89
N ASP A 8 13.93 18.92 -12.93
CA ASP A 8 15.18 18.25 -12.63
C ASP A 8 14.88 16.97 -11.85
N TYR A 9 14.58 15.90 -12.58
CA TYR A 9 14.36 14.59 -12.02
C TYR A 9 15.66 13.82 -11.87
N ASP A 10 15.75 13.03 -10.81
CA ASP A 10 16.90 12.16 -10.56
C ASP A 10 17.26 11.28 -11.76
N THR A 11 18.56 11.08 -11.95
CA THR A 11 19.07 10.13 -12.94
C THR A 11 18.75 8.68 -12.54
N LEU A 12 18.54 7.81 -13.52
CA LEU A 12 18.45 6.36 -13.31
C LEU A 12 19.76 5.84 -12.72
N ASP A 13 19.68 5.19 -11.57
CA ASP A 13 20.82 4.60 -10.90
C ASP A 13 21.15 3.19 -11.45
N ILE A 14 22.36 2.70 -11.17
CA ILE A 14 22.85 1.40 -11.68
C ILE A 14 22.04 0.23 -11.10
N SER A 15 21.57 0.34 -9.85
CA SER A 15 20.78 -0.69 -9.18
C SER A 15 19.38 -0.83 -9.78
N GLY A 16 18.82 0.28 -10.28
CA GLY A 16 17.48 0.35 -10.84
C GLY A 16 16.37 0.45 -9.80
N GLU A 17 16.69 0.70 -8.53
CA GLU A 17 15.68 0.89 -7.49
C GLU A 17 14.72 2.04 -7.83
N ASN A 18 15.23 3.10 -8.47
CA ASN A 18 14.43 4.22 -8.93
C ASN A 18 13.84 4.07 -10.34
N TYR A 19 13.96 2.90 -10.99
CA TYR A 19 13.59 2.71 -12.41
C TYR A 19 12.14 3.10 -12.73
N LEU A 20 11.17 2.71 -11.89
CA LEU A 20 9.76 3.02 -12.16
C LEU A 20 9.49 4.52 -12.08
N ARG A 21 10.09 5.21 -11.10
CA ARG A 21 10.00 6.67 -10.98
C ARG A 21 10.65 7.34 -12.20
N TRP A 22 11.84 6.89 -12.57
CA TRP A 22 12.53 7.37 -13.76
C TRP A 22 11.69 7.20 -15.03
N ALA A 23 11.13 6.00 -15.26
CA ALA A 23 10.34 5.71 -16.45
C ALA A 23 9.11 6.63 -16.55
N ILE A 24 8.40 6.85 -15.45
CA ILE A 24 7.25 7.77 -15.43
C ILE A 24 7.70 9.20 -15.76
N ASN A 25 8.75 9.69 -15.11
CA ASN A 25 9.26 11.04 -15.30
C ASN A 25 9.71 11.30 -16.74
N ILE A 26 10.45 10.37 -17.34
CA ILE A 26 10.89 10.46 -18.73
C ILE A 26 9.71 10.36 -19.70
N SER A 27 8.72 9.51 -19.42
CA SER A 27 7.50 9.45 -20.23
C SER A 27 6.76 10.79 -20.22
N VAL A 28 6.71 11.46 -19.08
CA VAL A 28 6.10 12.79 -18.94
C VAL A 28 6.89 13.84 -19.73
N ILE A 29 8.21 13.89 -19.59
CA ILE A 29 9.06 14.83 -20.35
C ILE A 29 8.91 14.62 -21.85
N LEU A 30 9.00 13.37 -22.33
CA LEU A 30 8.83 13.09 -23.75
C LEU A 30 7.43 13.44 -24.24
N LYS A 31 6.39 13.29 -23.40
CA LYS A 31 5.03 13.69 -23.77
C LYS A 31 4.89 15.21 -23.85
N THR A 32 5.46 15.97 -22.92
CA THR A 32 5.40 17.44 -22.92
C THR A 32 6.14 18.03 -24.11
N GLU A 33 7.21 17.38 -24.55
CA GLU A 33 7.99 17.77 -25.73
C GLU A 33 7.42 17.23 -27.06
N GLY A 34 6.31 16.47 -27.04
CA GLY A 34 5.74 15.86 -28.24
C GLY A 34 6.51 14.66 -28.80
N LEU A 35 7.48 14.13 -28.06
CA LEU A 35 8.41 13.07 -28.46
C LEU A 35 7.96 11.66 -28.03
N SER A 36 6.83 11.52 -27.33
CA SER A 36 6.37 10.24 -26.75
C SER A 36 6.28 9.08 -27.75
N GLU A 37 5.91 9.35 -28.99
CA GLU A 37 5.79 8.32 -30.03
C GLU A 37 7.13 7.66 -30.39
N CYS A 38 8.26 8.36 -30.18
CA CYS A 38 9.61 7.85 -30.44
C CYS A 38 9.99 6.66 -29.55
N ILE A 39 9.33 6.48 -28.40
CA ILE A 39 9.56 5.36 -27.47
C ILE A 39 8.44 4.31 -27.48
N ILE A 40 7.35 4.56 -28.23
CA ILE A 40 6.19 3.66 -28.33
C ILE A 40 6.22 2.90 -29.66
N LYS A 41 6.27 3.62 -30.78
CA LYS A 41 6.17 3.06 -32.13
C LYS A 41 7.56 2.74 -32.69
N ASN A 42 7.65 1.68 -33.49
CA ASN A 42 8.90 1.32 -34.15
C ASN A 42 9.24 2.35 -35.24
N ASP A 43 10.48 2.84 -35.19
CA ASP A 43 11.06 3.77 -36.16
C ASP A 43 10.26 5.07 -36.38
N HIS A 44 9.48 5.50 -35.37
CA HIS A 44 8.70 6.72 -35.44
C HIS A 44 9.56 7.96 -35.17
N GLY A 45 9.16 9.08 -35.78
CA GLY A 45 9.77 10.40 -35.61
C GLY A 45 10.82 10.69 -36.69
N THR A 46 11.05 11.97 -36.92
CA THR A 46 12.18 12.46 -37.70
C THR A 46 13.50 12.17 -36.97
N GLU A 47 14.62 12.15 -37.69
CA GLU A 47 15.93 11.98 -37.07
C GLU A 47 16.22 13.04 -35.99
N ASN A 48 15.71 14.27 -36.16
CA ASN A 48 15.82 15.31 -35.14
C ASN A 48 15.01 14.97 -33.87
N GLU A 49 13.77 14.50 -34.01
CA GLU A 49 12.94 14.09 -32.87
C GLU A 49 13.56 12.89 -32.13
N LYS A 50 14.08 11.90 -32.87
CA LYS A 50 14.81 10.77 -32.29
C LYS A 50 16.04 11.24 -31.51
N TYR A 51 16.83 12.13 -32.10
CA TYR A 51 18.01 12.70 -31.44
C TYR A 51 17.65 13.50 -30.18
N MET A 52 16.58 14.30 -30.21
CA MET A 52 16.09 15.02 -29.04
C MET A 52 15.62 14.07 -27.94
N ALA A 53 14.88 13.01 -28.29
CA ALA A 53 14.44 12.01 -27.32
C ALA A 53 15.64 11.28 -26.68
N LEU A 54 16.65 10.88 -27.46
CA LEU A 54 17.89 10.30 -26.95
C LEU A 54 18.63 11.27 -26.02
N THR A 55 18.70 12.55 -26.38
CA THR A 55 19.37 13.57 -25.56
C THR A 55 18.72 13.66 -24.18
N VAL A 56 17.38 13.72 -24.12
CA VAL A 56 16.61 13.70 -22.87
C VAL A 56 16.91 12.42 -22.08
N MET A 57 16.78 11.26 -22.72
CA MET A 57 16.98 9.97 -22.05
C MET A 57 18.39 9.85 -21.48
N HIS A 58 19.43 10.12 -22.27
CA HIS A 58 20.82 10.06 -21.82
C HIS A 58 21.12 11.07 -20.72
N HIS A 59 20.52 12.27 -20.74
CA HIS A 59 20.70 13.26 -19.68
C HIS A 59 20.32 12.69 -18.31
N HIS A 60 19.21 11.96 -18.26
CA HIS A 60 18.70 11.32 -17.04
C HIS A 60 19.22 9.88 -16.82
N LEU A 61 20.26 9.45 -17.52
CA LEU A 61 21.01 8.24 -17.14
C LEU A 61 22.23 8.66 -16.32
N ASN A 62 22.55 7.89 -15.28
CA ASN A 62 23.85 8.03 -14.66
C ASN A 62 24.98 7.75 -15.68
N LYS A 63 26.20 8.17 -15.34
CA LYS A 63 27.35 8.14 -16.24
C LYS A 63 27.64 6.72 -16.76
N GLU A 64 27.57 5.72 -15.90
CA GLU A 64 27.90 4.34 -16.20
C GLU A 64 26.89 3.71 -17.17
N LEU A 65 25.58 3.92 -16.96
CA LEU A 65 24.55 3.46 -17.89
C LEU A 65 24.65 4.20 -19.22
N ARG A 66 24.92 5.51 -19.19
CA ARG A 66 25.11 6.31 -20.41
C ARG A 66 26.24 5.75 -21.27
N ASN A 67 27.38 5.43 -20.66
CA ASN A 67 28.51 4.80 -21.35
C ASN A 67 28.14 3.42 -21.91
N GLN A 68 27.42 2.62 -21.12
CA GLN A 68 27.01 1.28 -21.54
C GLN A 68 26.07 1.28 -22.75
N TYR A 69 25.22 2.29 -22.87
CA TYR A 69 24.19 2.36 -23.90
C TYR A 69 24.45 3.44 -24.97
N GLN A 70 25.67 3.97 -25.06
CA GLN A 70 26.01 5.09 -25.96
C GLN A 70 25.83 4.78 -27.46
N ASP A 71 25.97 3.50 -27.84
CA ASP A 71 25.91 3.09 -29.25
C ASP A 71 24.47 2.94 -29.76
N ILE A 72 23.47 3.01 -28.89
CA ILE A 72 22.05 2.87 -29.26
C ILE A 72 21.54 4.16 -29.89
N GLN A 73 21.31 4.12 -31.21
CA GLN A 73 20.81 5.26 -31.99
C GLN A 73 19.28 5.35 -32.07
N SER A 74 18.55 4.46 -31.40
CA SER A 74 17.08 4.44 -31.41
C SER A 74 16.53 4.67 -30.00
N PRO A 75 15.74 5.74 -29.76
CA PRO A 75 15.08 5.97 -28.46
C PRO A 75 14.24 4.77 -28.02
N ARG A 76 13.52 4.15 -28.97
CA ARG A 76 12.71 2.96 -28.72
C ARG A 76 13.55 1.78 -28.25
N CYS A 77 14.71 1.55 -28.89
CA CYS A 77 15.63 0.49 -28.48
C CYS A 77 16.17 0.77 -27.07
N LEU A 78 16.65 1.98 -26.81
CA LEU A 78 17.18 2.36 -25.50
C LEU A 78 16.13 2.18 -24.39
N TRP A 79 14.91 2.65 -24.63
CA TRP A 79 13.78 2.51 -23.71
C TRP A 79 13.46 1.04 -23.41
N THR A 80 13.47 0.21 -24.45
CA THR A 80 13.12 -1.21 -24.34
C THR A 80 14.22 -2.01 -23.62
N GLU A 81 15.49 -1.70 -23.88
CA GLU A 81 16.63 -2.32 -23.18
C GLU A 81 16.63 -1.99 -21.69
N LEU A 82 16.46 -0.72 -21.34
CA LEU A 82 16.35 -0.29 -19.94
C LEU A 82 15.14 -0.95 -19.27
N LYS A 83 13.98 -0.94 -19.93
CA LYS A 83 12.77 -1.62 -19.42
C LYS A 83 13.03 -3.09 -19.17
N SER A 84 13.54 -3.82 -20.17
CA SER A 84 13.84 -5.25 -20.08
C SER A 84 14.80 -5.56 -18.94
N ARG A 85 15.87 -4.77 -18.78
CA ARG A 85 16.86 -4.97 -17.71
C ARG A 85 16.24 -4.84 -16.32
N TYR A 86 15.52 -3.75 -16.07
CA TYR A 86 15.07 -3.42 -14.72
C TYR A 86 13.78 -4.13 -14.34
N THR A 87 12.85 -4.36 -15.27
CA THR A 87 11.65 -5.15 -14.95
C THR A 87 11.99 -6.61 -14.65
N LYS A 88 13.04 -7.19 -15.26
CA LYS A 88 13.52 -8.54 -14.92
C LYS A 88 13.98 -8.68 -13.46
N VAL A 89 14.48 -7.60 -12.87
CA VAL A 89 14.94 -7.58 -11.47
C VAL A 89 13.77 -7.24 -10.53
N LEU A 90 12.96 -6.24 -10.88
CA LEU A 90 11.84 -5.78 -10.06
C LEU A 90 10.71 -6.81 -9.98
N LEU A 91 10.35 -7.42 -11.11
CA LEU A 91 9.16 -8.26 -11.21
C LEU A 91 9.17 -9.47 -10.25
N PRO A 92 10.25 -10.27 -10.14
CA PRO A 92 10.30 -11.35 -9.16
C PRO A 92 10.19 -10.86 -7.72
N LYS A 93 10.80 -9.71 -7.40
CA LYS A 93 10.77 -9.12 -6.06
C LYS A 93 9.35 -8.70 -5.68
N VAL A 94 8.67 -7.94 -6.53
CA VAL A 94 7.30 -7.51 -6.26
C VAL A 94 6.32 -8.68 -6.25
N ARG A 95 6.51 -9.71 -7.09
CA ARG A 95 5.69 -10.93 -7.03
C ARG A 95 5.82 -11.63 -5.69
N HIS A 96 7.04 -11.72 -5.16
CA HIS A 96 7.27 -12.28 -3.84
C HIS A 96 6.60 -11.44 -2.76
N GLU A 97 6.80 -10.11 -2.78
CA GLU A 97 6.15 -9.17 -1.85
C GLU A 97 4.62 -9.35 -1.90
N TRP A 98 4.02 -9.30 -3.09
CA TRP A 98 2.60 -9.54 -3.32
C TRP A 98 2.14 -10.87 -2.72
N MET A 99 2.79 -11.99 -3.06
CA MET A 99 2.42 -13.32 -2.54
C MET A 99 2.54 -13.41 -1.02
N SER A 100 3.52 -12.71 -0.42
CA SER A 100 3.81 -12.76 1.01
C SER A 100 2.90 -11.88 1.88
N LEU A 101 2.16 -10.94 1.30
CA LEU A 101 1.25 -10.04 2.04
C LEU A 101 0.25 -10.84 2.89
N ARG A 102 0.14 -10.48 4.18
CA ARG A 102 -0.92 -10.94 5.08
C ARG A 102 -1.44 -9.78 5.89
N PHE A 103 -2.75 -9.73 6.10
CA PHE A 103 -3.39 -8.61 6.80
C PHE A 103 -2.83 -8.45 8.23
N ARG A 104 -2.60 -9.58 8.92
CA ARG A 104 -2.06 -9.64 10.30
C ARG A 104 -0.67 -9.03 10.49
N ASP A 105 0.10 -8.85 9.40
CA ASP A 105 1.49 -8.37 9.49
C ASP A 105 1.53 -6.82 9.59
N PHE A 106 0.36 -6.15 9.59
CA PHE A 106 0.20 -4.70 9.63
C PHE A 106 -0.60 -4.26 10.86
N GLY A 107 -0.35 -3.05 11.34
CA GLY A 107 -1.03 -2.49 12.52
C GLY A 107 -2.40 -1.89 12.22
N SER A 108 -2.70 -1.60 10.95
CA SER A 108 -3.98 -1.04 10.53
C SER A 108 -4.39 -1.44 9.11
N VAL A 109 -5.69 -1.26 8.79
CA VAL A 109 -6.22 -1.40 7.43
C VAL A 109 -5.51 -0.47 6.45
N GLU A 110 -5.15 0.76 6.89
CA GLU A 110 -4.48 1.75 6.05
C GLU A 110 -3.04 1.33 5.67
N GLU A 111 -2.27 0.82 6.64
CA GLU A 111 -0.92 0.32 6.39
C GLU A 111 -0.91 -0.87 5.42
N TYR A 112 -1.84 -1.81 5.63
CA TYR A 112 -2.03 -2.95 4.73
C TYR A 112 -2.41 -2.49 3.32
N ASN A 113 -3.38 -1.56 3.20
CA ASN A 113 -3.83 -1.01 1.92
C ASN A 113 -2.68 -0.33 1.17
N TYR A 114 -1.84 0.45 1.88
CA TYR A 114 -0.67 1.06 1.28
C TYR A 114 0.28 0.02 0.69
N ALA A 115 0.59 -1.04 1.45
CA ALA A 115 1.49 -2.10 1.00
C ALA A 115 0.92 -2.87 -0.21
N LEU A 116 -0.36 -3.24 -0.17
CA LEU A 116 -1.04 -3.92 -1.27
C LEU A 116 -1.10 -3.04 -2.51
N SER A 117 -1.52 -1.79 -2.37
CA SER A 117 -1.59 -0.82 -3.47
C SER A 117 -0.21 -0.57 -4.10
N LYS A 118 0.83 -0.46 -3.28
CA LYS A 118 2.21 -0.29 -3.76
C LYS A 118 2.67 -1.50 -4.57
N ALA A 119 2.41 -2.71 -4.09
CA ALA A 119 2.75 -3.94 -4.80
C ALA A 119 1.95 -4.07 -6.12
N ALA A 120 0.63 -3.85 -6.08
CA ALA A 120 -0.24 -3.88 -7.24
C ALA A 120 0.20 -2.91 -8.35
N HIS A 121 0.42 -1.64 -8.00
CA HIS A 121 0.89 -0.63 -8.97
C HIS A 121 2.25 -1.00 -9.56
N THR A 122 3.16 -1.55 -8.75
CA THR A 122 4.49 -1.99 -9.21
C THR A 122 4.38 -3.16 -10.20
N LEU A 123 3.49 -4.13 -9.97
CA LEU A 123 3.20 -5.23 -10.91
C LEU A 123 2.67 -4.69 -12.25
N ILE A 124 1.69 -3.77 -12.19
CA ILE A 124 1.10 -3.14 -13.38
C ILE A 124 2.16 -2.37 -14.18
N LEU A 125 3.02 -1.59 -13.51
CA LEU A 125 4.09 -0.85 -14.19
C LEU A 125 5.16 -1.78 -14.79
N CYS A 126 5.37 -2.97 -14.21
CA CYS A 126 6.21 -4.00 -14.80
C CYS A 126 5.57 -4.72 -16.00
N GLY A 127 4.30 -4.42 -16.31
CA GLY A 127 3.57 -4.93 -17.46
C GLY A 127 2.61 -6.08 -17.15
N GLU A 128 2.38 -6.41 -15.88
CA GLU A 128 1.30 -7.32 -15.51
C GLU A 128 -0.07 -6.65 -15.69
N LYS A 129 -1.09 -7.47 -15.89
CA LYS A 129 -2.48 -7.04 -15.82
C LYS A 129 -3.01 -7.52 -14.47
N LEU A 130 -3.61 -6.60 -13.73
CA LEU A 130 -4.28 -6.89 -12.48
C LEU A 130 -5.71 -6.38 -12.59
N THR A 131 -6.67 -7.23 -12.28
CA THR A 131 -8.10 -6.97 -12.30
C THR A 131 -8.63 -6.59 -10.92
N GLU A 132 -9.81 -5.99 -10.86
CA GLU A 132 -10.49 -5.72 -9.59
C GLU A 132 -10.76 -7.02 -8.84
N GLU A 133 -11.15 -8.08 -9.55
CA GLU A 133 -11.38 -9.40 -8.97
C GLU A 133 -10.12 -9.98 -8.32
N GLU A 134 -8.95 -9.83 -8.96
CA GLU A 134 -7.67 -10.27 -8.39
C GLU A 134 -7.26 -9.46 -7.16
N LEU A 135 -7.55 -8.15 -7.14
CA LEU A 135 -7.33 -7.30 -5.96
C LEU A 135 -8.24 -7.71 -4.79
N LEU A 136 -9.52 -7.97 -5.07
CA LEU A 136 -10.51 -8.43 -4.07
C LEU A 136 -10.13 -9.80 -3.51
N GLU A 137 -9.86 -10.78 -4.38
CA GLU A 137 -9.43 -12.11 -3.95
C GLU A 137 -8.10 -12.05 -3.20
N LYS A 138 -7.21 -11.11 -3.56
CA LYS A 138 -6.00 -10.90 -2.78
C LYS A 138 -6.33 -10.55 -1.33
N VAL A 139 -7.19 -9.56 -1.09
CA VAL A 139 -7.62 -9.18 0.26
C VAL A 139 -8.27 -10.33 1.01
N PHE A 140 -9.12 -11.12 0.34
CA PHE A 140 -9.74 -12.29 0.99
C PHE A 140 -8.70 -13.36 1.37
N SER A 141 -7.68 -13.57 0.54
CA SER A 141 -6.62 -14.54 0.78
C SER A 141 -5.64 -14.14 1.90
N THR A 142 -5.57 -12.85 2.26
CA THR A 142 -4.66 -12.36 3.30
C THR A 142 -5.26 -12.40 4.71
N ALA A 143 -6.57 -12.64 4.83
CA ALA A 143 -7.27 -12.84 6.10
C ALA A 143 -6.79 -14.11 6.82
N ASP A 144 -6.89 -14.17 8.15
CA ASP A 144 -6.59 -15.41 8.89
C ASP A 144 -7.55 -16.52 8.43
N PRO A 145 -7.06 -17.72 8.06
CA PRO A 145 -7.93 -18.83 7.69
C PRO A 145 -8.92 -19.25 8.79
N ARG A 146 -8.63 -18.93 10.05
CA ARG A 146 -9.54 -19.15 11.19
C ARG A 146 -10.63 -18.10 11.26
N ASP A 147 -10.46 -16.97 10.59
CA ASP A 147 -11.45 -15.92 10.46
C ASP A 147 -12.33 -16.14 9.21
N LEU A 148 -12.86 -17.36 9.12
CA LEU A 148 -13.74 -17.79 8.04
C LEU A 148 -14.98 -16.90 7.94
N THR A 149 -15.45 -16.39 9.08
CA THR A 149 -16.60 -15.50 9.20
C THR A 149 -16.36 -14.18 8.47
N LEU A 150 -15.16 -13.60 8.61
CA LEU A 150 -14.78 -12.37 7.93
C LEU A 150 -14.72 -12.55 6.41
N GLN A 151 -14.10 -13.64 5.96
CA GLN A 151 -14.05 -13.98 4.52
C GLN A 151 -15.45 -14.18 3.92
N LEU A 152 -16.33 -14.92 4.61
CA LEU A 152 -17.70 -15.15 4.15
C LEU A 152 -18.53 -13.86 4.17
N THR A 153 -18.39 -13.02 5.20
CA THR A 153 -19.09 -11.73 5.30
C THR A 153 -18.68 -10.77 4.19
N TYR A 154 -17.40 -10.73 3.84
CA TYR A 154 -16.93 -9.85 2.77
C TYR A 154 -17.37 -10.33 1.39
N ARG A 155 -17.43 -11.65 1.17
CA ARG A 155 -17.96 -12.23 -0.07
C ARG A 155 -19.47 -12.04 -0.20
N ASP A 156 -20.22 -12.19 0.88
CA ASP A 156 -21.68 -12.01 0.90
C ASP A 156 -22.10 -10.56 0.57
N LYS A 157 -21.27 -9.58 0.93
CA LYS A 157 -21.48 -8.17 0.58
C LYS A 157 -21.36 -7.84 -0.90
N GLY A 158 -20.76 -8.73 -1.70
CA GLY A 158 -20.75 -8.61 -3.16
C GLY A 158 -20.00 -7.38 -3.69
N PHE A 159 -18.90 -6.99 -3.06
CA PHE A 159 -18.06 -5.89 -3.55
C PHE A 159 -17.56 -6.17 -4.96
N THR A 160 -17.63 -5.16 -5.84
CA THR A 160 -17.16 -5.24 -7.23
C THR A 160 -15.91 -4.42 -7.48
N THR A 161 -15.52 -3.56 -6.53
CA THR A 161 -14.29 -2.76 -6.62
C THR A 161 -13.48 -2.88 -5.33
N TYR A 162 -12.16 -2.85 -5.48
CA TYR A 162 -11.22 -2.81 -4.37
C TYR A 162 -11.48 -1.65 -3.41
N ASN A 163 -11.81 -0.48 -3.95
CA ASN A 163 -12.03 0.73 -3.17
C ASN A 163 -13.24 0.60 -2.23
N ASP A 164 -14.34 -0.02 -2.69
CA ASP A 164 -15.52 -0.23 -1.86
C ASP A 164 -15.23 -1.19 -0.70
N LEU A 165 -14.47 -2.26 -0.97
CA LEU A 165 -14.02 -3.19 0.07
C LEU A 165 -13.11 -2.46 1.08
N PHE A 166 -12.12 -1.70 0.62
CA PHE A 166 -11.22 -0.96 1.50
C PHE A 166 -11.98 0.00 2.42
N LEU A 167 -12.89 0.81 1.87
CA LEU A 167 -13.71 1.73 2.68
C LEU A 167 -14.50 0.99 3.76
N TYR A 168 -15.06 -0.18 3.43
CA TYR A 168 -15.78 -1.00 4.40
C TYR A 168 -14.86 -1.56 5.50
N LEU A 169 -13.66 -2.02 5.14
CA LEU A 169 -12.66 -2.49 6.10
C LEU A 169 -12.26 -1.39 7.08
N SER A 170 -11.97 -0.19 6.58
CA SER A 170 -11.58 0.95 7.41
C SER A 170 -12.70 1.37 8.37
N GLN A 171 -13.96 1.35 7.92
CA GLN A 171 -15.10 1.64 8.79
C GLN A 171 -15.25 0.60 9.90
N ASN A 172 -15.12 -0.70 9.58
CA ASN A 172 -15.19 -1.76 10.58
C ASN A 172 -14.07 -1.67 11.62
N GLU A 173 -12.85 -1.36 11.19
CA GLU A 173 -11.71 -1.17 12.09
C GLU A 173 -11.99 -0.06 13.10
N GLN A 174 -12.46 1.10 12.64
CA GLN A 174 -12.86 2.20 13.52
C GLN A 174 -13.98 1.80 14.50
N MET A 175 -15.00 1.10 14.01
CA MET A 175 -16.11 0.64 14.86
C MET A 175 -15.66 -0.36 15.94
N ASN A 176 -14.68 -1.21 15.64
CA ASN A 176 -14.12 -2.15 16.60
C ASN A 176 -13.25 -1.43 17.65
N GLN A 177 -12.42 -0.47 17.23
CA GLN A 177 -11.64 0.38 18.16
C GLN A 177 -12.55 1.10 19.16
N ILE A 178 -13.66 1.70 18.70
CA ILE A 178 -14.63 2.37 19.57
C ILE A 178 -15.26 1.38 20.57
N LYS A 179 -15.58 0.16 20.14
CA LYS A 179 -16.15 -0.87 21.03
C LYS A 179 -15.15 -1.32 22.10
N ASP A 180 -13.90 -1.51 21.71
CA ASP A 180 -12.83 -1.92 22.62
C ASP A 180 -12.60 -0.82 23.67
N GLU A 181 -12.56 0.45 23.26
CA GLU A 181 -12.49 1.62 24.15
C GLU A 181 -13.66 1.67 25.13
N MET A 182 -14.91 1.53 24.64
CA MET A 182 -16.10 1.52 25.51
C MET A 182 -16.12 0.35 26.50
N SER A 183 -15.63 -0.84 26.10
CA SER A 183 -15.56 -2.00 27.00
C SER A 183 -14.52 -1.84 28.12
N GLY A 184 -13.46 -1.04 27.87
CA GLY A 184 -12.46 -0.72 28.89
C GLY A 184 -12.98 0.22 29.98
N TYR A 185 -13.92 1.11 29.66
CA TYR A 185 -14.51 2.04 30.64
C TYR A 185 -15.51 1.37 31.60
N GLU A 186 -16.16 0.28 31.21
CA GLU A 186 -17.08 -0.47 32.10
C GLU A 186 -16.31 -1.31 33.13
N ALA A 187 -15.08 -1.75 32.82
CA ALA A 187 -14.25 -2.54 33.74
C ALA A 187 -13.62 -1.69 34.87
N ASP A 188 -13.30 -0.42 34.61
CA ASP A 188 -12.69 0.49 35.60
C ASP A 188 -13.73 1.16 36.52
N SER A 189 -15.03 1.10 36.19
CA SER A 189 -16.09 1.67 37.03
C SER A 189 -16.57 0.74 38.15
N ASP A 190 -16.21 -0.54 38.13
CA ASP A 190 -16.64 -1.54 39.12
C ASP A 190 -15.66 -1.72 40.30
N GLU A 191 -14.56 -0.95 40.37
CA GLU A 191 -13.56 -1.03 41.47
C GLU A 191 -13.63 0.11 42.52
N ASN A 192 -14.69 0.93 42.55
CA ASN A 192 -14.83 2.03 43.53
C ASN A 192 -16.13 1.98 44.36
N ASP A 193 -16.48 0.82 44.90
CA ASP A 193 -17.43 0.75 46.02
C ASP A 193 -16.96 -0.30 47.02
N ASP A 194 -15.97 0.03 47.86
CA ASP A 194 -15.83 -0.57 49.20
C ASP A 194 -15.03 0.33 50.16
N GLU A 195 -15.61 0.48 51.36
CA GLU A 195 -15.03 0.94 52.63
C GLU A 195 -14.75 2.44 52.88
N GLU A 196 -15.74 3.14 53.45
CA GLU A 196 -15.49 3.86 54.73
C GLU A 196 -16.77 4.03 55.55
N SER A 197 -17.10 3.02 56.37
CA SER A 197 -18.00 3.20 57.51
C SER A 197 -17.57 2.26 58.63
N MET A 198 -16.86 2.80 59.63
CA MET A 198 -17.24 2.70 61.05
C MET A 198 -16.14 3.30 61.96
N GLY A 199 -16.49 4.39 62.64
CA GLY A 199 -15.83 4.87 63.86
C GLY A 199 -16.85 4.89 65.01
N ALA A 200 -16.49 4.19 66.08
CA ALA A 200 -17.34 3.68 67.17
C ALA A 200 -18.04 4.69 68.11
N THR A 201 -19.08 4.25 68.84
CA THR A 201 -19.00 4.01 70.30
C THR A 201 -20.33 3.48 70.94
N SER A 202 -20.20 2.33 71.62
CA SER A 202 -20.77 1.92 72.93
C SER A 202 -22.22 2.27 73.32
N LYS A 203 -23.03 1.22 73.59
CA LYS A 203 -23.48 0.92 74.96
C LYS A 203 -24.13 -0.47 75.10
N VAL A 204 -23.76 -1.10 76.22
CA VAL A 204 -24.20 -2.37 76.82
C VAL A 204 -25.67 -2.33 77.24
N THR A 205 -26.40 -3.44 77.10
CA THR A 205 -27.17 -4.12 78.18
C THR A 205 -27.87 -5.39 77.69
N ASP A 206 -28.03 -6.30 78.65
CA ASP A 206 -28.37 -7.72 78.59
C ASP A 206 -29.69 -8.11 77.90
N GLY A 207 -29.78 -9.38 77.48
CA GLY A 207 -31.04 -10.00 77.09
C GLY A 207 -30.92 -11.46 76.68
N VAL A 208 -31.44 -12.34 77.51
CA VAL A 208 -31.26 -13.80 77.56
C VAL A 208 -32.26 -14.55 76.64
N ALA A 209 -31.78 -15.68 76.09
CA ALA A 209 -32.49 -16.92 75.70
C ALA A 209 -33.53 -16.95 74.56
N GLY A 210 -33.50 -18.09 73.84
CA GLY A 210 -34.63 -18.65 73.08
C GLY A 210 -34.24 -19.10 71.66
N LEU A 211 -33.79 -20.35 71.48
CA LEU A 211 -34.56 -21.46 70.87
C LEU A 211 -35.16 -21.19 69.47
N THR A 212 -34.59 -21.71 68.38
CA THR A 212 -34.85 -23.00 67.67
C THR A 212 -36.00 -23.02 66.64
N ILE A 213 -35.73 -23.68 65.48
CA ILE A 213 -36.66 -24.37 64.52
C ILE A 213 -37.52 -23.42 63.64
N VAL A 214 -37.72 -23.55 62.32
CA VAL A 214 -37.43 -24.50 61.21
C VAL A 214 -36.74 -23.72 60.09
#